data_AF-A0A8H4A367-F1
#
_entry.id   AF-A0A8H4A367-F1
#
_cell.length_a   1.000
_cell.length_b   1.000
_cell.length_c   1.000
_cell.angle_alpha   90.00
_cell.angle_beta   90.00
_cell.angle_gamma   90.00
#
_symmetry.space_group_name_H-M   'P 1'
#
loop_
_entity.id
_entity.type
_entity.pdbx_description
1 polymer ?
#
loop_
_entity_poly.entity_id
_entity_poly.type
_entity_poly.pdbx_seq_one_letter_code
_entity_poly.pdbx_strand_id
1 'polypeptide(L)'
;MSSYEDWLGTALKNCSLKEIPYKEFSHKKRIKKGGFGIVFKVKCKSLGEVAIKEVDYTDENESRNTFINELKQHSRAKHPRIIQFFGVAIDRDEEINYLVLEYANSGNLRQYLQKFKPKWPEKIRHTIQVAEGMCYLHSINIIHCDLKIMTGHVNEAGYDQYFGRSDSTCII
;
A
#
# COMPACT_ATOMS: atom_id res chain seq x y z
N MET A 1 5.25 -7.17 -31.20
CA MET A 1 5.04 -6.83 -29.78
C MET A 1 3.64 -7.28 -29.42
N SER A 2 3.50 -8.08 -28.35
CA SER A 2 2.19 -8.53 -27.87
C SER A 2 1.35 -7.31 -27.44
N SER A 3 0.02 -7.36 -27.59
CA SER A 3 -0.88 -6.27 -27.17
C SER A 3 -0.78 -5.97 -25.67
N TYR A 4 -0.27 -6.91 -24.87
CA TYR A 4 -0.04 -6.80 -23.43
C TYR A 4 1.04 -5.76 -23.06
N GLU A 5 2.15 -5.73 -23.79
CA GLU A 5 3.26 -4.80 -23.51
C GLU A 5 2.91 -3.36 -23.93
N ASP A 6 2.01 -3.19 -24.90
CA ASP A 6 1.69 -1.90 -25.52
C ASP A 6 0.80 -1.02 -24.63
N TRP A 7 -0.22 -1.60 -23.98
CA TRP A 7 -1.12 -0.85 -23.09
C TRP A 7 -0.43 -0.43 -21.78
N LEU A 8 0.41 -1.31 -21.22
CA LEU A 8 1.09 -1.06 -19.96
C LEU A 8 2.18 0.01 -20.14
N GLY A 9 2.98 -0.09 -21.20
CA GLY A 9 3.93 0.96 -21.57
C GLY A 9 3.25 2.32 -21.77
N THR A 10 2.08 2.33 -22.39
CA THR A 10 1.25 3.54 -22.53
C THR A 10 0.78 4.09 -21.17
N ALA A 11 0.30 3.22 -20.27
CA ALA A 11 -0.15 3.62 -18.93
C ALA A 11 1.00 4.21 -18.09
N LEU A 12 2.18 3.58 -18.13
CA LEU A 12 3.38 4.05 -17.42
C LEU A 12 3.83 5.41 -17.94
N LYS A 13 3.84 5.60 -19.26
CA LYS A 13 4.17 6.88 -19.88
C LYS A 13 3.17 7.97 -19.49
N ASN A 14 1.86 7.68 -19.58
CA ASN A 14 0.80 8.63 -19.26
C ASN A 14 0.81 9.06 -17.79
N CYS A 15 1.18 8.15 -16.88
CA CYS A 15 1.24 8.43 -15.45
C CYS A 15 2.65 8.85 -14.97
N SER A 16 3.62 8.98 -15.88
CA SER A 16 5.04 9.25 -15.57
C SER A 16 5.62 8.31 -14.50
N LEU A 17 5.30 7.02 -14.60
CA LEU A 17 5.65 6.01 -13.60
C LEU A 17 6.97 5.31 -13.90
N LYS A 18 7.67 4.95 -12.82
CA LYS A 18 8.89 4.15 -12.89
C LYS A 18 8.54 2.65 -12.93
N GLU A 19 9.08 1.94 -13.91
CA GLU A 19 9.19 0.48 -13.86
C GLU A 19 10.43 0.12 -13.03
N ILE A 20 10.25 -0.72 -12.01
CA ILE A 20 11.31 -1.28 -11.19
C ILE A 20 11.52 -2.72 -11.66
N PRO A 21 12.74 -3.07 -12.16
CA PRO A 21 13.00 -4.41 -12.66
C PRO A 21 12.70 -5.48 -11.60
N TYR A 22 11.87 -6.47 -11.95
CA TYR A 22 11.46 -7.50 -10.99
C TYR A 22 12.65 -8.29 -10.40
N LYS A 23 13.73 -8.45 -11.17
CA LYS A 23 15.02 -9.02 -10.74
C LYS A 23 15.71 -8.29 -9.58
N GLU A 24 15.26 -7.09 -9.21
CA GLU A 24 15.75 -6.39 -8.02
C GLU A 24 15.17 -6.95 -6.72
N PHE A 25 14.06 -7.69 -6.77
CA PHE A 25 13.40 -8.21 -5.59
C PHE A 25 13.94 -9.57 -5.17
N SER A 26 13.99 -9.77 -3.86
CA SER A 26 14.39 -11.02 -3.22
C SER A 26 13.62 -11.20 -1.92
N HIS A 27 13.69 -12.40 -1.33
CA HIS A 27 13.08 -12.69 -0.02
C HIS A 27 11.56 -12.43 0.01
N LYS A 28 10.84 -12.81 -1.05
CA LYS A 28 9.38 -12.64 -1.19
C LYS A 28 8.65 -13.42 -0.11
N LYS A 29 8.04 -12.70 0.84
CA LYS A 29 7.24 -13.26 1.94
C LYS A 29 5.82 -12.71 1.90
N ARG A 30 4.82 -13.57 1.78
CA ARG A 30 3.41 -13.16 1.80
C ARG A 30 3.04 -12.56 3.16
N ILE A 31 2.49 -11.34 3.15
CA ILE A 31 2.02 -10.63 4.35
C ILE A 31 0.50 -10.78 4.48
N LYS A 32 -0.23 -10.62 3.37
CA LYS A 32 -1.70 -10.57 3.37
C LYS A 32 -2.27 -11.12 2.07
N LYS A 33 -3.43 -11.76 2.16
CA LYS A 33 -4.33 -12.06 1.03
C LYS A 33 -5.71 -11.51 1.38
N GLY A 34 -6.35 -10.78 0.46
CA GLY A 34 -7.68 -10.22 0.64
C GLY A 34 -8.38 -9.98 -0.70
N GLY A 35 -9.56 -9.35 -0.67
CA GLY A 35 -10.35 -9.10 -1.90
C GLY A 35 -9.71 -8.14 -2.91
N PHE A 36 -8.63 -7.44 -2.53
CA PHE A 36 -7.90 -6.50 -3.37
C PHE A 36 -6.53 -7.07 -3.82
N GLY A 37 -6.35 -8.39 -3.78
CA GLY A 37 -5.12 -9.07 -4.18
C GLY A 37 -4.20 -9.52 -3.03
N ILE A 38 -2.94 -9.81 -3.37
CA ILE A 38 -1.96 -10.41 -2.46
C ILE A 38 -0.80 -9.42 -2.23
N VAL A 39 -0.42 -9.22 -0.97
CA VAL A 39 0.69 -8.33 -0.62
C VAL A 39 1.86 -9.14 -0.08
N PHE A 40 3.05 -8.88 -0.62
CA PHE A 40 4.30 -9.50 -0.21
C PHE A 40 5.28 -8.46 0.33
N LYS A 41 6.05 -8.85 1.36
CA LYS A 41 7.29 -8.16 1.75
C LYS A 41 8.40 -8.64 0.83
N VAL A 42 9.21 -7.74 0.31
CA VAL A 42 10.42 -8.07 -0.45
C VAL A 42 11.58 -7.15 -0.06
N LYS A 43 12.81 -7.60 -0.33
CA LYS A 43 14.00 -6.75 -0.31
C LYS A 43 14.34 -6.34 -1.74
N CYS A 44 14.22 -5.05 -2.02
CA CYS A 44 14.60 -4.40 -3.27
C CYS A 44 16.02 -3.85 -3.18
N LYS A 45 16.84 -4.06 -4.22
CA LYS A 45 18.23 -3.56 -4.25
C LYS A 45 18.32 -2.03 -4.19
N SER A 46 17.44 -1.31 -4.90
CA SER A 46 17.49 0.15 -4.98
C SER A 46 16.70 0.88 -3.88
N LEU A 47 15.67 0.24 -3.30
CA LEU A 47 14.73 0.88 -2.37
C LEU A 47 14.77 0.30 -0.94
N GLY A 48 15.50 -0.78 -0.70
CA GLY A 48 15.50 -1.46 0.60
C GLY A 48 14.26 -2.35 0.80
N GLU A 49 13.70 -2.38 2.00
CA GLU A 49 12.49 -3.17 2.28
C GLU A 49 11.24 -2.47 1.71
N VAL A 50 10.51 -3.16 0.83
CA VAL A 50 9.29 -2.64 0.20
C VAL A 50 8.18 -3.68 0.24
N ALA A 51 6.94 -3.22 0.07
CA ALA A 51 5.79 -4.07 -0.17
C ALA A 51 5.52 -4.14 -1.68
N ILE A 52 5.27 -5.33 -2.20
CA ILE A 52 4.72 -5.50 -3.56
C ILE A 52 3.31 -6.06 -3.46
N LYS A 53 2.36 -5.38 -4.10
CA LYS A 53 0.96 -5.81 -4.18
C LYS A 53 0.70 -6.38 -5.57
N GLU A 54 0.41 -7.67 -5.59
CA GLU A 54 -0.12 -8.38 -6.75
C GLU A 54 -1.57 -7.96 -6.96
N VAL A 55 -1.89 -7.56 -8.19
CA VAL A 55 -3.25 -7.23 -8.60
C VAL A 55 -3.77 -8.45 -9.36
N ASP A 56 -4.87 -9.03 -8.86
CA ASP A 56 -5.42 -10.30 -9.35
C ASP A 56 -6.14 -10.09 -10.70
N TYR A 57 -5.85 -10.95 -11.68
CA TYR A 57 -6.38 -10.88 -13.05
C TYR A 57 -7.35 -12.04 -13.29
N THR A 58 -8.59 -11.89 -12.87
CA THR A 58 -9.62 -12.91 -13.17
C THR A 58 -10.37 -12.64 -14.48
N ASP A 59 -10.32 -11.40 -15.01
CA ASP A 59 -10.92 -11.01 -16.30
C ASP A 59 -10.06 -9.94 -17.01
N GLU A 60 -9.50 -10.24 -18.17
CA GLU A 60 -8.42 -9.45 -18.80
C GLU A 60 -8.75 -7.98 -19.08
N ASN A 61 -10.00 -7.62 -19.39
CA ASN A 61 -10.36 -6.25 -19.77
C ASN A 61 -10.77 -5.39 -18.56
N GLU A 62 -11.58 -5.92 -17.64
CA GLU A 62 -12.02 -5.20 -16.44
C GLU A 62 -10.87 -5.01 -15.43
N SER A 63 -9.94 -5.99 -15.39
CA SER A 63 -8.76 -5.94 -14.51
C SER A 63 -7.75 -4.88 -14.95
N ARG A 64 -7.59 -4.63 -16.26
CA ARG A 64 -6.69 -3.58 -16.79
C ARG A 64 -7.13 -2.18 -16.38
N ASN A 65 -8.42 -1.88 -16.52
CA ASN A 65 -8.96 -0.58 -16.13
C ASN A 65 -8.86 -0.36 -14.61
N THR A 66 -9.09 -1.41 -13.82
CA THR A 66 -8.92 -1.38 -12.37
C THR A 66 -7.48 -1.07 -11.99
N PHE A 67 -6.52 -1.78 -12.59
CA PHE A 67 -5.09 -1.54 -12.36
C PHE A 67 -4.67 -0.11 -12.76
N ILE A 68 -5.07 0.38 -13.93
CA ILE A 68 -4.77 1.75 -14.38
C ILE A 68 -5.39 2.78 -13.45
N ASN A 69 -6.60 2.55 -12.96
CA ASN A 69 -7.23 3.46 -12.00
C ASN A 69 -6.47 3.48 -10.68
N GLU A 70 -6.05 2.32 -10.18
CA GLU A 70 -5.23 2.22 -8.97
C GLU A 70 -3.88 2.94 -9.17
N LEU A 71 -3.20 2.71 -10.29
CA LEU A 71 -1.97 3.43 -10.67
C LEU A 71 -2.16 4.95 -10.67
N LYS A 72 -3.25 5.45 -11.28
CA LYS A 72 -3.55 6.88 -11.34
C LYS A 72 -3.82 7.49 -9.97
N GLN A 73 -4.44 6.74 -9.07
CA GLN A 73 -4.70 7.22 -7.71
C GLN A 73 -3.41 7.29 -6.90
N HIS A 74 -2.61 6.22 -6.91
CA HIS A 74 -1.34 6.17 -6.20
C HIS A 74 -0.31 7.16 -6.76
N SER A 75 -0.25 7.36 -8.08
CA SER A 75 0.73 8.27 -8.70
C SER A 75 0.55 9.74 -8.31
N ARG A 76 -0.67 10.13 -7.95
CA ARG A 76 -1.03 11.50 -7.57
C ARG A 76 -0.85 11.77 -6.08
N ALA A 77 -0.74 10.72 -5.26
CA ALA A 77 -0.68 10.86 -3.82
C ALA A 77 0.77 10.85 -3.32
N LYS A 78 1.20 11.96 -2.70
CA LYS A 78 2.51 12.09 -2.09
C LYS A 78 2.41 12.92 -0.81
N HIS A 79 2.35 12.24 0.32
CA HIS A 79 2.17 12.88 1.63
C HIS A 79 2.77 12.00 2.73
N PRO A 80 3.39 12.55 3.80
CA PRO A 80 4.00 11.77 4.89
C PRO A 80 3.03 10.93 5.75
N ARG A 81 1.73 11.02 5.48
CA ARG A 81 0.67 10.21 6.11
C ARG A 81 0.03 9.21 5.14
N ILE A 82 0.69 8.99 4.01
CA ILE A 82 0.23 8.13 2.93
C ILE A 82 1.40 7.23 2.55
N ILE A 83 1.14 5.94 2.41
CA ILE A 83 2.09 4.94 1.95
C ILE A 83 2.64 5.39 0.60
N GLN A 84 3.96 5.58 0.55
CA GLN A 84 4.61 6.05 -0.65
C GLN A 84 4.52 4.99 -1.75
N PHE A 85 4.01 5.40 -2.92
CA PHE A 85 4.08 4.61 -4.14
C PHE A 85 5.41 4.89 -4.86
N PHE A 86 6.14 3.83 -5.20
CA PHE A 86 7.45 3.93 -5.87
C PHE A 86 7.38 3.65 -7.37
N GLY A 87 6.37 2.92 -7.82
CA GLY A 87 6.22 2.53 -9.23
C GLY A 87 5.66 1.13 -9.37
N VAL A 88 5.86 0.53 -10.53
CA VAL A 88 5.39 -0.82 -10.84
C VAL A 88 6.55 -1.79 -10.99
N ALA A 89 6.25 -3.08 -10.85
CA ALA A 89 7.15 -4.14 -11.27
C ALA A 89 6.40 -5.17 -12.10
N ILE A 90 7.07 -5.72 -13.10
CA ILE A 90 6.49 -6.68 -14.04
C ILE A 90 7.31 -7.96 -13.98
N ASP A 91 6.66 -9.04 -13.57
CA ASP A 91 7.18 -10.40 -13.69
C ASP A 91 6.71 -10.97 -15.02
N ARG A 92 7.55 -10.86 -16.04
CA ARG A 92 7.22 -11.25 -17.42
C ARG A 92 7.16 -12.77 -17.61
N ASP A 93 7.82 -13.53 -16.73
CA ASP A 93 7.83 -14.99 -16.79
C ASP A 93 6.47 -15.56 -16.35
N GLU A 94 5.83 -14.92 -15.37
CA GLU A 94 4.54 -15.31 -14.80
C GLU A 94 3.37 -14.42 -15.29
N GLU A 95 3.65 -13.40 -16.11
CA GLU A 95 2.70 -12.37 -16.58
C GLU A 95 1.97 -11.60 -15.45
N ILE A 96 2.65 -11.39 -14.32
CA ILE A 96 2.10 -10.72 -13.13
C ILE A 96 2.64 -9.29 -13.01
N ASN A 97 1.73 -8.32 -12.84
CA ASN A 97 2.11 -6.95 -12.47
C ASN A 97 1.94 -6.69 -10.97
N TYR A 98 2.87 -5.92 -10.42
CA TYR A 98 2.89 -5.52 -9.03
C TYR A 98 2.93 -4.00 -8.89
N LEU A 99 2.25 -3.49 -7.87
CA LEU A 99 2.49 -2.15 -7.33
C LEU A 99 3.62 -2.22 -6.31
N VAL A 100 4.58 -1.31 -6.39
CA VAL A 100 5.71 -1.20 -5.46
C VAL A 100 5.44 -0.06 -4.49
N LEU A 101 5.33 -0.40 -3.20
CA LEU A 101 4.85 0.46 -2.13
C LEU A 101 5.84 0.47 -0.96
N GLU A 102 5.80 1.53 -0.16
CA GLU A 102 6.46 1.56 1.14
C GLU A 102 6.00 0.42 2.04
N TYR A 103 6.96 -0.23 2.71
CA TYR A 103 6.66 -1.28 3.66
C TYR A 103 6.46 -0.72 5.07
N ALA A 104 5.22 -0.75 5.56
CA ALA A 104 4.89 -0.43 6.94
C ALA A 104 5.23 -1.61 7.89
N ASN A 105 6.36 -1.50 8.58
CA ASN A 105 6.92 -2.56 9.44
C ASN A 105 6.10 -2.87 10.71
N SER A 106 5.21 -1.98 11.15
CA SER A 106 4.52 -2.07 12.44
C SER A 106 3.15 -2.73 12.37
N GLY A 107 2.80 -3.31 11.21
CA GLY A 107 1.46 -3.82 10.94
C GLY A 107 0.42 -2.69 10.81
N ASN A 108 -0.86 -3.05 10.81
CA ASN A 108 -1.94 -2.06 10.76
C ASN A 108 -2.28 -1.49 12.14
N LEU A 109 -2.93 -0.32 12.19
CA LEU A 109 -3.27 0.35 13.46
C LEU A 109 -4.10 -0.54 14.36
N ARG A 110 -4.99 -1.39 13.84
CA ARG A 110 -5.73 -2.32 14.71
C ARG A 110 -4.78 -3.25 15.46
N GLN A 111 -3.84 -3.88 14.75
CA GLN A 111 -2.81 -4.73 15.35
C GLN A 111 -1.95 -3.94 16.33
N TYR A 112 -1.58 -2.70 15.98
CA TYR A 112 -0.83 -1.82 16.88
C TYR A 112 -1.60 -1.50 18.16
N LEU A 113 -2.86 -1.06 18.05
CA LEU A 113 -3.71 -0.72 19.19
C LEU A 113 -3.94 -1.93 20.09
N GLN A 114 -4.12 -3.12 19.51
CA GLN A 114 -4.27 -4.37 20.26
C GLN A 114 -2.97 -4.78 20.97
N LYS A 115 -1.83 -4.67 20.29
CA LYS A 115 -0.53 -5.10 20.80
C LYS A 115 0.01 -4.15 21.87
N PHE A 116 -0.03 -2.85 21.60
CA PHE A 116 0.65 -1.84 22.41
C PHE A 116 -0.27 -1.09 23.38
N LYS A 117 -1.61 -1.23 23.23
CA LYS A 117 -2.63 -0.59 24.09
C LYS A 117 -2.26 0.86 24.47
N PRO A 118 -2.00 1.75 23.48
CA PRO A 118 -1.41 3.05 23.75
C PRO A 118 -2.32 3.94 24.60
N LYS A 119 -1.72 4.86 25.37
CA LYS A 119 -2.45 5.86 26.18
C LYS A 119 -3.23 6.84 25.29
N TRP A 120 -4.22 7.52 25.86
CA TRP A 120 -5.06 8.49 25.13
C TRP A 120 -4.30 9.53 24.29
N PRO A 121 -3.21 10.14 24.77
CA PRO A 121 -2.45 11.12 23.96
C PRO A 121 -1.92 10.52 22.65
N GLU A 122 -1.44 9.28 22.70
CA GLU A 122 -0.94 8.55 21.52
C GLU A 122 -2.09 8.23 20.55
N LYS A 123 -3.24 7.80 21.07
CA LYS A 123 -4.44 7.55 20.25
C LYS A 123 -4.88 8.82 19.52
N ILE A 124 -4.94 9.95 20.22
CA ILE A 124 -5.26 11.26 19.63
C ILE A 124 -4.27 11.62 18.53
N ARG A 125 -2.96 11.41 18.77
CA ARG A 125 -1.94 11.66 17.76
C ARG A 125 -2.15 10.81 16.50
N HIS A 126 -2.46 9.53 16.63
CA HIS A 126 -2.77 8.68 15.47
C HIS A 126 -4.01 9.17 14.73
N THR A 127 -5.07 9.58 15.44
CA THR A 127 -6.27 10.15 14.82
C THR A 127 -5.97 11.42 14.02
N ILE A 128 -5.14 12.33 14.56
CA ILE A 128 -4.72 13.54 13.85
C ILE A 128 -3.97 13.17 12.56
N GLN A 129 -3.04 12.21 12.64
CA GLN A 129 -2.27 11.76 11.47
C GLN A 129 -3.15 11.17 10.36
N VAL A 130 -4.19 10.41 10.73
CA VAL A 130 -5.20 9.90 9.77
C VAL A 130 -5.98 11.04 9.16
N ALA A 131 -6.44 12.00 9.97
CA ALA A 131 -7.18 13.16 9.49
C ALA A 131 -6.35 14.02 8.53
N GLU A 132 -5.06 14.21 8.81
CA GLU A 132 -4.11 14.87 7.91
C GLU A 132 -4.03 14.15 6.55
N GLY A 133 -3.87 12.83 6.55
CA GLY A 133 -3.82 12.02 5.32
C GLY A 133 -5.11 12.09 4.51
N MET A 134 -6.26 12.01 5.18
CA MET A 134 -7.57 12.13 4.54
C MET A 134 -7.84 13.53 3.98
N CYS A 135 -7.46 14.57 4.73
CA CYS A 135 -7.56 15.95 4.26
C CYS A 135 -6.72 16.17 2.99
N TYR A 136 -5.50 15.63 2.96
CA TYR A 136 -4.66 15.63 1.77
C TYR A 136 -5.33 14.91 0.60
N LEU A 137 -5.82 13.67 0.78
CA LEU A 137 -6.48 12.92 -0.30
C LEU A 137 -7.67 13.69 -0.88
N HIS A 138 -8.50 14.26 -0.01
CA HIS A 138 -9.64 15.06 -0.45
C HIS A 138 -9.20 16.33 -1.19
N SER A 139 -8.10 16.97 -0.77
CA SER A 139 -7.56 18.15 -1.46
C SER A 139 -7.11 17.86 -2.90
N ILE A 140 -6.80 16.59 -3.22
CA ILE A 140 -6.46 16.13 -4.58
C ILE A 140 -7.60 15.36 -5.26
N ASN A 141 -8.83 15.49 -4.75
CA ASN A 141 -10.04 14.84 -5.27
C ASN A 141 -9.94 13.31 -5.34
N ILE A 142 -9.28 12.68 -4.36
CA ILE A 142 -9.29 11.22 -4.17
C ILE A 142 -10.20 10.89 -3.00
N ILE A 143 -11.20 10.05 -3.25
CA ILE A 143 -12.06 9.47 -2.21
C ILE A 143 -11.51 8.09 -1.89
N HIS A 144 -11.12 7.84 -0.64
CA HIS A 144 -10.49 6.58 -0.22
C HIS A 144 -11.41 5.36 -0.36
N CYS A 145 -12.73 5.53 -0.20
CA CYS A 145 -13.78 4.51 -0.37
C CYS A 145 -13.75 3.26 0.55
N ASP A 146 -12.64 2.92 1.20
CA ASP A 146 -12.56 1.83 2.19
C ASP A 146 -11.81 2.22 3.48
N LEU A 147 -12.03 3.45 3.98
CA LEU A 147 -11.43 3.87 5.24
C LEU A 147 -12.12 3.15 6.40
N LYS A 148 -11.56 2.01 6.82
CA LYS A 148 -12.05 1.23 7.96
C LYS A 148 -11.16 1.40 9.18
N ILE A 149 -11.70 2.07 10.21
CA ILE A 149 -11.19 2.01 11.57
C ILE A 149 -12.00 0.93 12.29
N MET A 150 -11.52 -0.32 12.32
CA MET A 150 -12.18 -1.36 13.11
C MET A 150 -11.89 -1.17 14.60
N THR A 151 -12.72 -0.39 15.28
CA THR A 151 -12.75 -0.27 16.75
C THR A 151 -13.50 -1.45 17.36
N GLY A 152 -12.80 -2.31 18.12
CA GLY A 152 -13.41 -3.33 18.99
C GLY A 152 -13.08 -3.01 20.45
N HIS A 153 -14.09 -3.04 21.32
CA HIS A 153 -13.99 -2.76 22.76
C HIS A 153 -13.16 -3.81 23.55
N VAL A 154 -12.81 -3.44 24.80
CA VAL A 154 -12.59 -4.26 26.02
C VAL A 154 -11.16 -4.26 26.64
N ASN A 155 -11.15 -3.75 27.88
CA ASN A 155 -10.38 -3.95 29.14
C ASN A 155 -8.90 -4.38 29.22
N GLU A 156 -8.20 -3.56 30.04
CA GLU A 156 -7.07 -3.74 30.97
C GLU A 156 -5.82 -4.61 30.67
N ALA A 157 -4.74 -4.11 31.28
CA ALA A 157 -3.44 -4.69 31.62
C ALA A 157 -2.36 -4.93 30.54
N GLY A 158 -1.14 -4.47 30.87
CA GLY A 158 0.15 -5.06 30.49
C GLY A 158 1.07 -4.20 29.62
N TYR A 159 2.21 -3.76 30.18
CA TYR A 159 3.27 -2.91 29.60
C TYR A 159 4.27 -3.69 28.71
N ASP A 160 4.79 -3.08 27.62
CA ASP A 160 6.22 -2.71 27.45
C ASP A 160 6.57 -2.19 26.04
N GLN A 161 7.58 -1.31 26.01
CA GLN A 161 8.04 -0.44 24.92
C GLN A 161 8.51 -1.16 23.65
N TYR A 162 8.12 -0.66 22.46
CA TYR A 162 8.97 -0.51 21.26
C TYR A 162 8.32 0.54 20.34
N PHE A 163 9.04 1.65 20.12
CA PHE A 163 8.59 2.78 19.30
C PHE A 163 8.76 2.48 17.80
N GLY A 164 7.66 2.54 17.06
CA GLY A 164 7.63 2.51 15.61
C GLY A 164 6.32 3.15 15.14
N ARG A 165 6.38 4.00 14.12
CA ARG A 165 5.24 4.70 13.54
C ARG A 165 4.09 3.71 13.33
N SER A 166 2.96 3.96 14.00
CA SER A 166 1.79 3.11 13.86
C SER A 166 0.88 3.69 12.79
N ASP A 167 0.57 2.85 11.81
CA ASP A 167 -0.08 3.30 10.59
C ASP A 167 -1.50 2.77 10.54
N SER A 168 -2.43 3.70 10.45
CA SER A 168 -3.86 3.43 10.45
C SER A 168 -4.31 3.22 9.06
N THR A 169 -4.48 1.94 8.72
CA THR A 169 -5.32 1.52 7.60
C THR A 169 -4.91 2.23 6.31
N CYS A 170 -3.90 1.67 5.64
CA CYS A 170 -3.71 1.76 4.19
C CYS A 170 -4.32 3.00 3.56
N ILE A 171 -3.76 4.17 3.81
CA ILE A 171 -3.89 5.28 2.88
C ILE A 171 -2.65 5.11 2.00
N ILE A 172 -2.54 4.24 1.02
CA ILE A 172 -3.47 3.60 0.09
C ILE A 172 -3.09 2.09 0.02
#